data_AF-A0A821ZGU6-F1
#
_entry.id   AF-A0A821ZGU6-F1
#
_cell.length_a   1.000
_cell.length_b   1.000
_cell.length_c   1.000
_cell.angle_alpha   90.00
_cell.angle_beta   90.00
_cell.angle_gamma   90.00
#
_symmetry.space_group_name_H-M   'P 1'
#
loop_
_entity.id
_entity.type
_entity.pdbx_description
1 polymer ?
#
loop_
_entity_poly.entity_id
_entity_poly.type
_entity_poly.pdbx_seq_one_letter_code
_entity_poly.pdbx_strand_id
1 'polypeptide(L)' 'MLNEVKFSTYVDTNTYVENIDLNDFIKLYINHRPAFGLNPSDLYHAFSAIANQWD' A
#
# COMPACT_ATOMS: atom_id res chain seq x y z
N MET A 1 -3.34 2.39 -10.48
CA MET A 1 -2.57 1.23 -10.00
C MET A 1 -3.32 0.25 -9.09
N LEU A 2 -4.48 0.58 -8.48
CA LEU A 2 -5.15 -0.37 -7.55
C LEU A 2 -5.64 -1.65 -8.28
N ASN A 3 -6.35 -1.48 -9.40
CA ASN A 3 -6.81 -2.60 -10.21
C ASN A 3 -5.65 -3.41 -10.80
N GLU A 4 -4.58 -2.72 -11.19
CA GLU A 4 -3.38 -3.37 -11.72
C GLU A 4 -2.78 -4.37 -10.73
N VAL A 5 -2.71 -4.00 -9.43
CA VAL A 5 -2.27 -4.93 -8.38
C VAL A 5 -3.33 -6.00 -8.09
N LYS A 6 -4.61 -5.63 -7.97
CA LYS A 6 -5.70 -6.58 -7.66
C LYS A 6 -5.82 -7.71 -8.69
N PHE A 7 -5.63 -7.39 -9.97
CA PHE A 7 -5.80 -8.32 -11.08
C PHE A 7 -4.47 -8.87 -11.63
N SER A 8 -3.33 -8.61 -10.97
CA SER A 8 -2.00 -8.89 -11.53
C SER A 8 -1.74 -10.35 -11.89
N THR A 9 -2.33 -11.29 -11.15
CA THR A 9 -2.23 -12.74 -11.41
C THR A 9 -3.52 -13.36 -11.91
N TYR A 10 -4.60 -12.56 -12.03
CA TYR A 10 -5.95 -13.10 -12.22
C TYR A 10 -6.10 -13.92 -13.50
N VAL A 11 -5.42 -13.53 -14.58
CA VAL A 11 -5.48 -14.27 -15.85
C VAL A 11 -4.92 -15.69 -15.72
N ASP A 12 -3.86 -15.86 -14.92
CA ASP A 12 -3.15 -17.13 -14.80
C ASP A 12 -3.69 -17.98 -13.64
N THR A 13 -4.12 -17.34 -12.55
CA THR A 13 -4.52 -18.04 -11.32
C THR A 13 -6.03 -18.06 -11.11
N ASN A 14 -6.79 -17.23 -11.83
CA ASN A 14 -8.22 -17.01 -11.66
C ASN A 14 -8.60 -16.55 -10.23
N THR A 15 -7.64 -15.96 -9.50
CA THR A 15 -7.79 -15.45 -8.14
C THR A 15 -7.35 -13.99 -8.06
N TYR A 16 -7.85 -13.28 -7.05
CA TYR A 16 -7.41 -11.91 -6.77
C TYR A 16 -6.24 -11.89 -5.80
N VAL A 17 -5.42 -10.84 -5.91
CA VAL A 17 -4.46 -10.50 -4.86
C VAL A 17 -5.24 -9.84 -3.72
N GLU A 18 -5.33 -10.54 -2.59
CA GLU A 18 -6.02 -10.05 -1.38
C GLU A 18 -5.07 -9.44 -0.35
N ASN A 19 -3.78 -9.78 -0.41
CA ASN A 19 -2.77 -9.30 0.51
C ASN A 19 -1.58 -8.73 -0.27
N ILE A 20 -1.02 -7.65 0.25
CA ILE A 20 0.19 -7.01 -0.27
C ILE A 20 1.17 -6.80 0.88
N ASP A 21 2.45 -6.73 0.56
CA ASP A 21 3.47 -6.40 1.55
C ASP A 21 3.61 -4.87 1.73
N LEU A 22 4.47 -4.46 2.66
CA LEU A 22 4.74 -3.05 2.94
C LEU A 22 5.35 -2.32 1.71
N ASN A 23 6.14 -3.00 0.90
CA ASN A 23 6.79 -2.40 -0.27
C ASN A 23 5.76 -2.06 -1.35
N ASP A 24 4.84 -2.98 -1.64
CA ASP A 24 3.75 -2.76 -2.59
C ASP A 24 2.75 -1.73 -2.07
N PHE A 25 2.50 -1.70 -0.76
CA PHE A 25 1.72 -0.64 -0.14
C PHE A 25 2.33 0.75 -0.35
N ILE A 26 3.63 0.91 -0.12
CA ILE A 26 4.33 2.20 -0.32
C ILE A 26 4.26 2.64 -1.78
N LYS A 27 4.46 1.73 -2.74
CA LYS A 27 4.32 2.04 -4.18
C LYS A 27 2.92 2.52 -4.51
N LEU A 28 1.88 1.83 -4.04
CA LEU A 28 0.49 2.21 -4.24
C LEU A 28 0.20 3.60 -3.67
N TYR A 29 0.65 3.86 -2.44
CA TYR A 29 0.47 5.14 -1.77
C TYR A 29 1.13 6.30 -2.55
N ILE A 30 2.40 6.16 -2.95
CA ILE A 30 3.11 7.20 -3.69
C ILE A 30 2.43 7.50 -5.05
N ASN A 31 1.99 6.45 -5.74
CA ASN A 31 1.38 6.55 -7.08
C ASN A 31 -0.07 7.03 -7.05
N HIS A 32 -0.75 6.97 -5.91
CA HIS A 32 -2.11 7.49 -5.71
C HIS A 32 -2.18 8.62 -4.69
N ARG A 33 -1.05 9.30 -4.43
CA ARG A 33 -1.03 10.37 -3.43
C ARG A 33 -2.16 11.38 -3.72
N PRO A 34 -2.92 11.80 -2.71
CA PRO A 34 -3.99 12.75 -2.93
C PRO A 34 -3.42 14.06 -3.49
N ALA A 35 -4.23 14.79 -4.26
CA ALA A 35 -3.82 16.07 -4.86
C ALA A 35 -3.33 17.08 -3.80
N PHE A 36 -3.88 16.98 -2.59
CA PHE A 36 -3.37 17.63 -1.40
C PHE A 36 -2.60 16.58 -0.58
N GLY A 37 -1.31 16.83 -0.33
CA GLY A 37 -0.48 15.91 0.43
C GLY A 37 -0.99 15.68 1.85
N LEU A 38 -0.59 14.56 2.44
CA LEU A 38 -0.82 14.31 3.87
C LEU A 38 0.11 15.15 4.73
N ASN A 39 -0.30 15.44 5.96
CA ASN A 39 0.56 16.07 6.94
C ASN A 39 1.72 15.11 7.28
N PRO A 40 2.99 15.56 7.21
CA PRO A 40 4.14 14.74 7.58
C PRO A 40 4.05 14.10 8.97
N SER A 41 3.41 14.75 9.95
CA SER A 41 3.23 14.18 11.30
C SER A 41 2.38 12.91 11.28
N ASP A 42 1.35 12.88 10.44
CA ASP A 42 0.40 11.76 10.37
C ASP A 42 1.08 10.55 9.72
N LEU A 43 1.90 10.80 8.70
CA LEU A 43 2.76 9.77 8.10
C LEU A 43 3.75 9.21 9.10
N TYR A 44 4.47 10.08 9.82
CA TYR A 44 5.44 9.66 10.83
C TYR A 44 4.79 8.78 11.90
N HIS A 45 3.62 9.19 12.40
CA HIS A 45 2.88 8.44 13.41
C HIS A 45 2.41 7.07 12.88
N ALA A 46 1.86 7.02 11.67
CA ALA A 46 1.42 5.78 11.05
C ALA A 46 2.57 4.78 10.85
N PHE A 47 3.70 5.22 10.29
CA PHE A 47 4.86 4.35 10.10
C PHE A 47 5.50 3.92 11.42
N SER A 48 5.54 4.80 12.43
CA SER A 48 6.02 4.44 13.77
C SER A 48 5.15 3.37 14.42
N ALA A 49 3.83 3.44 14.27
CA ALA A 49 2.91 2.43 14.80
C ALA A 49 3.11 1.05 14.16
N ILE A 50 3.38 1.02 12.84
CA ILE A 50 3.70 -0.22 12.11
C ILE A 50 5.04 -0.79 12.59
N ALA A 51 6.06 0.05 12.73
CA ALA A 51 7.39 -0.38 13.19
C ALA A 51 7.35 -0.95 14.62
N ASN A 52 6.66 -0.25 15.54
CA ASN A 52 6.53 -0.68 16.93
C ASN A 52 5.66 -1.93 17.12
N GLN A 53 4.84 -2.31 16.14
CA GLN A 53 4.08 -3.58 16.16
C GLN A 53 4.95 -4.81 15.87
N TRP A 54 6.19 -4.60 15.44
CA TRP A 54 7.13 -5.66 15.06
C TRP A 54 8.28 -5.86 16.06
N ASP A 55 8.25 -5.15 17.21
CA ASP A 55 9.08 -5.39 18.41
C ASP A 55 8.35 -6.31 19.41
#